data_AF-A0A7I0EMH4-F1
#
_entry.id   AF-A0A7I0EMH4-F1
#
_cell.length_a   1.000
_cell.length_b   1.000
_cell.length_c   1.000
_cell.angle_alpha   90.00
_cell.angle_beta   90.00
_cell.angle_gamma   90.00
#
_symmetry.space_group_name_H-M   'P 1'
#
loop_
_entity.id
_entity.type
_entity.pdbx_description
1 polymer ?
#
loop_
_entity_poly.entity_id
_entity_poly.type
_entity_poly.pdbx_seq_one_letter_code
_entity_poly.pdbx_strand_id
1 'polypeptide(L)'
;MVRLGVRAGALICTAALVLTGCAPDDSISQIRSFLAAESGPDDVLPPAAEDATSDPESSRFVGELAGVSYFLAKHVDPTSGAPGYCLVISNPTEGAASSCASDVNATRLWVSSSATGSARVVVADDIIPDGWTKLGDFLIVNPEE
;
A
#
# COMPACT_ATOMS: atom_id res chain seq x y z
N MET A 1 -36.67 -61.48 27.52
CA MET A 1 -36.08 -62.19 26.36
C MET A 1 -35.70 -61.17 25.30
N VAL A 2 -34.58 -61.45 24.65
CA VAL A 2 -33.70 -60.55 23.87
C VAL A 2 -34.25 -60.21 22.49
N ARG A 3 -34.00 -58.98 22.02
CA ARG A 3 -33.29 -58.72 20.74
C ARG A 3 -32.80 -57.26 20.67
N LEU A 4 -31.50 -57.13 20.93
CA LEU A 4 -30.68 -55.95 20.69
C LEU A 4 -30.50 -55.79 19.17
N GLY A 5 -30.91 -54.66 18.61
CA GLY A 5 -30.64 -54.29 17.22
C GLY A 5 -29.59 -53.18 17.18
N VAL A 6 -28.34 -53.54 16.92
CA VAL A 6 -27.26 -52.58 16.63
C VAL A 6 -27.48 -52.00 15.24
N ARG A 7 -27.56 -50.67 15.12
CA ARG A 7 -27.26 -49.96 13.88
C ARG A 7 -26.31 -48.80 14.18
N ALA A 8 -25.08 -48.99 13.73
CA ALA A 8 -24.07 -47.96 13.62
C ALA A 8 -24.56 -46.79 12.73
N GLY A 9 -24.24 -45.57 13.10
CA GLY A 9 -24.60 -44.37 12.35
C GLY A 9 -23.67 -43.20 12.70
N ALA A 10 -22.50 -43.21 12.07
CA ALA A 10 -21.53 -42.14 11.81
C ALA A 10 -21.58 -40.84 12.67
N LEU A 11 -20.51 -40.66 13.45
CA LEU A 11 -19.99 -39.33 13.81
C LEU A 11 -19.64 -38.56 12.54
N ILE A 12 -20.38 -37.50 12.23
CA ILE A 12 -19.94 -36.50 11.24
C ILE A 12 -19.23 -35.40 12.03
N CYS A 13 -17.92 -35.55 12.16
CA CYS A 13 -17.02 -34.44 12.48
C CYS A 13 -17.03 -33.49 11.27
N THR A 14 -17.91 -32.50 11.29
CA THR A 14 -17.78 -31.32 10.41
C THR A 14 -16.59 -30.51 10.90
N ALA A 15 -15.40 -30.92 10.45
CA ALA A 15 -14.23 -30.06 10.43
C ALA A 15 -14.55 -28.89 9.48
N ALA A 16 -14.94 -27.76 10.05
CA ALA A 16 -14.92 -26.49 9.33
C ALA A 16 -13.45 -26.20 9.01
N LEU A 17 -13.06 -26.52 7.77
CA LEU A 17 -11.83 -26.03 7.15
C LEU A 17 -11.95 -24.51 7.09
N VAL A 18 -11.46 -23.84 8.14
CA VAL A 18 -11.11 -22.42 8.08
C VAL A 18 -9.87 -22.34 7.19
N LEU A 19 -10.09 -22.34 5.88
CA LEU A 19 -9.10 -21.87 4.92
C LEU A 19 -9.07 -20.33 5.01
N THR A 20 -8.56 -19.80 6.13
CA THR A 20 -7.86 -18.52 6.07
C THR A 20 -6.60 -18.80 5.25
N GLY A 21 -6.75 -18.80 3.94
CA GLY A 21 -5.61 -18.70 3.05
C GLY A 21 -4.97 -17.37 3.36
N CYS A 22 -3.83 -17.39 4.06
CA CYS A 22 -2.88 -16.29 3.97
C CYS A 22 -2.45 -16.25 2.51
N ALA A 23 -3.19 -15.50 1.69
CA ALA A 23 -2.63 -15.02 0.44
C ALA A 23 -1.35 -14.27 0.85
N PRO A 24 -0.21 -14.52 0.18
CA PRO A 24 0.98 -13.74 0.47
C PRO A 24 0.60 -12.26 0.35
N ASP A 25 0.96 -11.51 1.39
CA ASP A 25 0.81 -10.07 1.49
C ASP A 25 1.56 -9.39 0.32
N ASP A 26 0.92 -9.32 -0.85
CA ASP A 26 1.44 -8.63 -2.02
C ASP A 26 1.21 -7.13 -1.85
N SER A 27 2.26 -6.31 -2.04
CA SER A 27 2.22 -4.87 -1.80
C SER A 27 1.10 -4.18 -2.59
N ILE A 28 0.73 -4.71 -3.76
CA ILE A 28 -0.40 -4.20 -4.55
C ILE A 28 -1.72 -4.34 -3.76
N SER A 29 -1.94 -5.48 -3.11
CA SER A 29 -3.12 -5.71 -2.29
C SER A 29 -3.13 -4.82 -1.06
N GLN A 30 -1.97 -4.59 -0.44
CA GLN A 30 -1.82 -3.67 0.69
C GLN A 30 -2.10 -2.22 0.28
N ILE A 31 -1.52 -1.74 -0.84
CA ILE A 31 -1.77 -0.41 -1.39
C ILE A 31 -3.26 -0.24 -1.72
N ARG A 32 -3.88 -1.25 -2.35
CA ARG A 32 -5.32 -1.21 -2.66
C ARG A 32 -6.17 -1.12 -1.39
N SER A 33 -5.84 -1.90 -0.36
CA SER A 33 -6.53 -1.86 0.93
C SER A 33 -6.35 -0.51 1.62
N PHE A 34 -5.13 0.04 1.57
CA PHE A 34 -4.78 1.34 2.14
C PHE A 34 -5.58 2.47 1.50
N LEU A 35 -5.64 2.52 0.16
CA LEU A 35 -6.42 3.53 -0.58
C LEU A 35 -7.95 3.34 -0.48
N ALA A 36 -8.41 2.16 -0.06
CA ALA A 36 -9.83 1.88 0.16
C ALA A 36 -10.31 2.30 1.56
N ALA A 37 -9.40 2.61 2.48
CA ALA A 37 -9.74 3.07 3.83
C ALA A 37 -10.46 4.42 3.79
N GLU A 38 -11.26 4.69 4.84
CA GLU A 38 -11.91 5.98 5.03
C GLU A 38 -10.88 7.11 5.07
N SER A 39 -11.18 8.22 4.39
CA SER A 39 -10.30 9.38 4.35
C SER A 39 -10.32 10.13 5.69
N GLY A 40 -9.15 10.57 6.14
CA GLY A 40 -8.95 11.48 7.25
C GLY A 40 -8.57 12.91 6.80
N PRO A 41 -8.47 13.86 7.75
CA PRO A 41 -8.06 15.23 7.47
C PRO A 41 -6.61 15.35 6.98
N ASP A 42 -5.74 14.43 7.41
CA ASP A 42 -4.31 14.44 7.05
C ASP A 42 -4.07 13.92 5.62
N ASP A 43 -5.08 13.31 5.00
CA ASP A 43 -4.98 12.76 3.65
C ASP A 43 -4.91 13.84 2.57
N VAL A 44 -5.29 15.07 2.89
CA VAL A 44 -5.32 16.18 1.92
C VAL A 44 -3.88 16.55 1.51
N LEU A 45 -3.61 16.50 0.21
CA LEU A 45 -2.33 16.94 -0.32
C LEU A 45 -2.07 18.42 -0.01
N PRO A 46 -0.83 18.80 0.35
CA PRO A 46 -0.47 20.19 0.46
C PRO A 46 -0.57 20.88 -0.91
N PRO A 47 -0.81 22.21 -0.98
CA PRO A 47 -0.99 22.93 -2.25
C PRO A 47 0.15 22.74 -3.26
N ALA A 48 1.38 22.60 -2.77
CA ALA A 48 2.56 22.37 -3.61
C ALA A 48 2.58 20.98 -4.29
N ALA A 49 1.69 20.06 -3.89
CA ALA A 49 1.64 18.68 -4.36
C ALA A 49 0.33 18.33 -5.08
N GLU A 50 -0.63 19.26 -5.22
CA GLU A 50 -1.92 18.99 -5.87
C GLU A 50 -1.74 18.55 -7.34
N ASP A 51 -0.79 19.16 -8.05
CA ASP A 51 -0.46 18.81 -9.44
C ASP A 51 0.42 17.54 -9.55
N ALA A 52 0.82 16.95 -8.42
CA ALA A 52 1.71 15.78 -8.41
C ALA A 52 0.97 14.46 -8.71
N THR A 53 -0.36 14.48 -8.81
CA THR A 53 -1.19 13.33 -9.18
C THR A 53 -2.38 13.77 -10.03
N SER A 54 -2.89 12.85 -10.85
CA SER A 54 -4.11 13.07 -11.65
C SER A 54 -5.40 13.01 -10.83
N ASP A 55 -5.34 12.50 -9.60
CA ASP A 55 -6.49 12.30 -8.71
C ASP A 55 -6.11 12.71 -7.27
N PRO A 56 -5.98 14.01 -6.99
CA PRO A 56 -5.53 14.50 -5.67
C PRO A 56 -6.53 14.21 -4.56
N GLU A 57 -7.82 14.08 -4.87
CA GLU A 57 -8.88 13.76 -3.91
C GLU A 57 -8.84 12.29 -3.44
N SER A 58 -8.21 11.41 -4.21
CA SER A 58 -7.95 10.02 -3.80
C SER A 58 -6.74 9.83 -2.88
N SER A 59 -6.02 10.90 -2.57
CA SER A 59 -4.80 10.83 -1.77
C SER A 59 -5.05 10.25 -0.38
N ARG A 60 -4.03 9.57 0.14
CA ARG A 60 -3.94 9.02 1.49
C ARG A 60 -2.54 9.26 2.05
N PHE A 61 -2.48 9.76 3.28
CA PHE A 61 -1.25 10.05 3.99
C PHE A 61 -0.67 8.76 4.59
N VAL A 62 0.53 8.40 4.16
CA VAL A 62 1.25 7.20 4.62
C VAL A 62 2.00 7.49 5.91
N GLY A 63 2.61 8.66 6.02
CA GLY A 63 3.42 9.07 7.16
C GLY A 63 4.34 10.24 6.84
N GLU A 64 5.08 10.68 7.85
CA GLU A 64 6.08 11.75 7.74
C GLU A 64 7.42 11.26 8.32
N LEU A 65 8.52 11.65 7.68
CA LEU A 65 9.86 11.49 8.24
C LEU A 65 10.71 12.73 7.92
N ALA A 66 11.36 13.29 8.94
CA ALA A 66 12.24 14.45 8.82
C ALA A 66 11.61 15.66 8.10
N GLY A 67 10.31 15.90 8.29
CA GLY A 67 9.57 17.00 7.64
C GLY A 67 9.16 16.75 6.19
N VAL A 68 9.42 15.54 5.66
CA VAL A 68 8.90 15.07 4.37
C VAL A 68 7.66 14.23 4.62
N SER A 69 6.55 14.63 4.03
CA SER A 69 5.28 13.90 4.02
C SER A 69 5.18 12.97 2.81
N TYR A 70 4.70 11.75 3.03
CA TYR A 70 4.58 10.71 2.03
C TYR A 70 3.11 10.35 1.82
N PHE A 71 2.65 10.40 0.58
CA PHE A 71 1.26 10.11 0.20
C PHE A 71 1.19 9.08 -0.92
N LEU A 72 0.09 8.35 -0.96
CA LEU A 72 -0.32 7.58 -2.14
C LEU A 72 -1.62 8.13 -2.68
N ALA A 73 -1.74 8.18 -3.99
CA ALA A 73 -2.98 8.52 -4.68
C ALA A 73 -3.28 7.50 -5.78
N LYS A 74 -4.54 7.40 -6.18
CA LYS A 74 -4.92 6.67 -7.39
C LYS A 74 -4.37 7.37 -8.62
N HIS A 75 -4.14 6.59 -9.65
CA HIS A 75 -3.70 7.05 -10.95
C HIS A 75 -4.43 6.29 -12.04
N VAL A 76 -4.64 6.94 -13.18
CA VAL A 76 -5.02 6.29 -14.42
C VAL A 76 -3.96 6.63 -15.44
N ASP A 77 -3.28 5.61 -15.95
CA ASP A 77 -2.23 5.78 -16.95
C ASP A 77 -2.83 6.49 -18.18
N PRO A 78 -2.32 7.67 -18.57
CA PRO A 78 -2.96 8.47 -19.61
C PRO A 78 -2.81 7.87 -21.01
N THR A 79 -1.89 6.92 -21.20
CA THR A 79 -1.62 6.28 -22.49
C THR A 79 -2.50 5.04 -22.69
N SER A 80 -2.64 4.23 -21.65
CA SER A 80 -3.30 2.92 -21.68
C SER A 80 -4.68 2.91 -21.02
N GLY A 81 -5.00 3.91 -20.20
CA GLY A 81 -6.19 3.93 -19.35
C GLY A 81 -6.15 2.92 -18.20
N ALA A 82 -5.01 2.27 -17.96
CA ALA A 82 -4.86 1.27 -16.91
C ALA A 82 -4.87 1.93 -15.52
N PRO A 83 -5.51 1.33 -14.52
CA PRO A 83 -5.44 1.81 -13.15
C PRO A 83 -4.01 1.69 -12.61
N GLY A 84 -3.67 2.58 -11.69
CA GLY A 84 -2.36 2.63 -11.07
C GLY A 84 -2.36 3.46 -9.81
N TYR A 85 -1.15 3.80 -9.37
CA TYR A 85 -0.91 4.56 -8.16
C TYR A 85 0.19 5.60 -8.40
N CYS A 86 0.07 6.75 -7.74
CA CYS A 86 1.13 7.75 -7.64
C CYS A 86 1.64 7.79 -6.20
N LEU A 87 2.96 7.70 -6.04
CA LEU A 87 3.67 8.00 -4.79
C LEU A 87 4.09 9.46 -4.85
N VAL A 88 3.69 10.23 -3.85
CA VAL A 88 3.95 11.66 -3.75
C VAL A 88 4.76 11.91 -2.49
N ILE A 89 5.86 12.65 -2.64
CA ILE A 89 6.67 13.16 -1.53
C ILE A 89 6.58 14.67 -1.53
N SER A 90 6.40 15.26 -0.35
CA SER A 90 6.26 16.70 -0.20
C SER A 90 6.99 17.20 1.03
N ASN A 91 7.75 18.27 0.84
CA ASN A 91 8.34 19.07 1.90
C ASN A 91 7.82 20.52 1.74
N PRO A 92 7.29 21.14 2.80
CA PRO A 92 6.69 22.48 2.72
C PRO A 92 7.69 23.58 2.31
N THR A 93 8.98 23.36 2.51
CA THR A 93 10.04 24.32 2.18
C THR A 93 10.75 24.03 0.87
N GLU A 94 10.75 22.78 0.43
CA GLU A 94 11.57 22.32 -0.70
C GLU A 94 10.76 21.92 -1.94
N GLY A 95 9.47 21.66 -1.78
CA GLY A 95 8.54 21.36 -2.87
C GLY A 95 7.97 19.95 -2.81
N ALA A 96 7.51 19.44 -3.96
CA ALA A 96 6.96 18.11 -4.07
C ALA A 96 7.50 17.38 -5.31
N ALA A 97 7.56 16.06 -5.23
CA ALA A 97 7.87 15.18 -6.34
C ALA A 97 6.93 13.99 -6.33
N SER A 98 6.67 13.43 -7.51
CA SER A 98 5.88 12.21 -7.62
C SER A 98 6.40 11.28 -8.71
N SER A 99 6.00 10.03 -8.56
CA SER A 99 6.19 8.99 -9.57
C SER A 99 4.93 8.14 -9.58
N CYS A 100 4.48 7.76 -10.78
CA CYS A 100 3.26 6.99 -10.96
C CYS A 100 3.57 5.71 -11.75
N ALA A 101 2.88 4.63 -11.41
CA ALA A 101 2.97 3.38 -12.12
C ALA A 101 1.59 2.73 -12.23
N SER A 102 1.39 1.92 -13.26
CA SER A 102 0.24 1.02 -13.34
C SER A 102 0.25 0.03 -12.17
N ASP A 103 -0.92 -0.50 -11.83
CA ASP A 103 -1.11 -1.43 -10.72
C ASP A 103 -0.19 -2.66 -10.80
N VAL A 104 0.00 -3.23 -11.99
CA VAL A 104 0.91 -4.36 -12.25
C VAL A 104 2.38 -4.06 -11.98
N ASN A 105 2.75 -2.78 -11.90
CA ASN A 105 4.11 -2.30 -11.64
C ASN A 105 4.21 -1.53 -10.32
N ALA A 106 3.20 -1.55 -9.46
CA ALA A 106 3.20 -0.77 -8.21
C ALA A 106 4.35 -1.16 -7.26
N THR A 107 4.81 -2.42 -7.30
CA THR A 107 5.98 -2.90 -6.54
C THR A 107 7.31 -2.28 -7.00
N ARG A 108 7.32 -1.60 -8.14
CA ARG A 108 8.46 -0.86 -8.68
C ARG A 108 8.32 0.65 -8.51
N LEU A 109 7.28 1.10 -7.81
CA LEU A 109 7.03 2.51 -7.59
C LEU A 109 8.15 3.10 -6.73
N TRP A 110 8.81 4.09 -7.31
CA TRP A 110 9.97 4.77 -6.74
C TRP A 110 9.91 6.23 -7.13
N VAL A 111 10.16 7.11 -6.18
CA VAL A 111 10.37 8.54 -6.40
C VAL A 111 11.67 8.95 -5.69
N SER A 112 12.45 9.80 -6.33
CA SER A 112 13.65 10.41 -5.76
C SER A 112 13.77 11.84 -6.26
N SER A 113 14.11 12.74 -5.36
CA SER A 113 14.30 14.15 -5.64
C SER A 113 15.31 14.72 -4.65
N SER A 114 16.28 15.47 -5.15
CA SER A 114 17.35 16.08 -4.36
C SER A 114 16.86 17.03 -3.26
N ALA A 115 15.59 17.41 -3.30
CA ALA A 115 14.96 18.37 -2.40
C ALA A 115 13.96 17.71 -1.43
N THR A 116 13.71 16.40 -1.54
CA THR A 116 12.70 15.71 -0.71
C THR A 116 13.10 14.29 -0.34
N GLY A 117 14.30 13.86 -0.73
CA GLY A 117 14.77 12.49 -0.58
C GLY A 117 14.09 11.52 -1.55
N SER A 118 14.04 10.27 -1.12
CA SER A 118 13.48 9.16 -1.89
C SER A 118 12.47 8.32 -1.11
N ALA A 119 11.60 7.65 -1.86
CA ALA A 119 10.65 6.69 -1.33
C ALA A 119 10.43 5.55 -2.33
N ARG A 120 10.23 4.34 -1.80
CA ARG A 120 10.08 3.11 -2.57
C ARG A 120 9.00 2.22 -2.00
N VAL A 121 8.17 1.66 -2.87
CA VAL A 121 7.31 0.53 -2.52
C VAL A 121 8.14 -0.76 -2.45
N VAL A 122 8.02 -1.48 -1.34
CA VAL A 122 8.70 -2.75 -1.07
C VAL A 122 7.70 -3.88 -0.90
N VAL A 123 8.15 -5.10 -1.17
CA VAL A 123 7.44 -6.34 -0.80
C VAL A 123 7.88 -6.81 0.58
N ALA A 124 7.03 -7.59 1.27
CA ALA A 124 7.20 -7.91 2.69
C ALA A 124 8.59 -8.47 3.08
N ASP A 125 9.22 -9.24 2.18
CA ASP A 125 10.51 -9.88 2.41
C ASP A 125 11.71 -9.05 1.90
N ASP A 126 11.50 -7.81 1.44
CA ASP A 126 12.60 -6.95 0.98
C ASP A 126 13.52 -6.55 2.14
N ILE A 127 14.82 -6.65 1.90
CA ILE A 127 15.84 -6.14 2.83
C ILE A 127 15.81 -4.61 2.77
N ILE A 128 15.56 -3.97 3.91
CA ILE A 128 15.63 -2.51 4.07
C ILE A 128 17.12 -2.11 4.06
N PRO A 129 17.59 -1.30 3.10
CA PRO A 129 18.98 -0.86 3.06
C PRO A 129 19.32 0.05 4.24
N ASP A 130 20.61 0.16 4.59
CA ASP A 130 21.07 1.10 5.61
C ASP A 130 20.68 2.54 5.25
N GLY A 131 20.21 3.30 6.25
CA GLY A 131 19.72 4.68 6.07
C GLY A 131 18.25 4.78 5.64
N TRP A 132 17.60 3.66 5.33
CA TRP A 132 16.17 3.64 4.99
C TRP A 132 15.31 3.29 6.19
N THR A 133 14.12 3.87 6.24
CA THR A 133 13.13 3.63 7.29
C THR A 133 11.84 3.09 6.68
N LYS A 134 11.25 2.06 7.28
CA LYS A 134 9.93 1.56 6.88
C LYS A 134 8.83 2.49 7.39
N LEU A 135 7.95 2.94 6.50
CA LEU A 135 6.71 3.66 6.80
C LEU A 135 5.52 2.80 6.36
N GLY A 136 4.62 2.49 7.31
CA GLY A 136 3.53 1.55 7.06
C GLY A 136 4.02 0.16 6.67
N ASP A 137 3.21 -0.57 5.90
CA ASP A 137 3.48 -1.98 5.57
C ASP A 137 4.27 -2.17 4.27
N PHE A 138 4.19 -1.20 3.36
CA PHE A 138 4.64 -1.34 1.97
C PHE A 138 5.63 -0.26 1.52
N LEU A 139 5.99 0.74 2.35
CA LEU A 139 6.85 1.85 1.94
C LEU A 139 8.15 1.85 2.75
N ILE A 140 9.27 2.09 2.08
CA ILE A 140 10.52 2.53 2.72
C ILE A 140 10.87 3.93 2.20
N VAL A 141 11.48 4.72 3.05
CA VAL A 141 11.83 6.12 2.76
C VAL A 141 13.24 6.45 3.22
N ASN A 142 13.86 7.41 2.54
CA ASN A 142 15.12 8.00 2.93
C ASN A 142 15.11 9.50 2.56
N PRO A 143 14.93 10.41 3.54
CA PRO A 143 14.90 11.85 3.29
C PRO A 143 16.29 12.45 2.99
N GLU A 144 17.39 11.70 3.20
CA GLU A 144 18.76 12.18 3.03
C GLU A 144 19.43 11.72 1.72
N GLU A 145 18.74 10.91 0.90
CA GLU A 145 19.24 10.42 -0.40
C GLU A 145 19.01 11.43 -1.54
#